data_AF-A0A0C9W5B0-F1
#
_entry.id   AF-A0A0C9W5B0-F1
#
_cell.length_a   1.000
_cell.length_b   1.000
_cell.length_c   1.000
_cell.angle_alpha   90.00
_cell.angle_beta   90.00
_cell.angle_gamma   90.00
#
_symmetry.space_group_name_H-M   'P 1'
#
loop_
_entity.id
_entity.type
_entity.pdbx_description
1 polymer ?
#
loop_
_entity_poly.entity_id
_entity_poly.type
_entity_poly.pdbx_seq_one_letter_code
_entity_poly.pdbx_strand_id
1 'polypeptide(L)'
;MDHSSEFYLMDSAIYFFTEVLRIGTPQYLPTENDVLRARAKTTGITETRFNMGQLQIHMFDVGGQRSERKKWIHCFESVTSIIFCTALSEYDQNRMAESLILFESVVNSRWFLRTSIILFLNKIDVFKNKLPKVPLEKYFPEYTSGADINKAAKYILWRFMQVNCARLSVYPHLTQATDTTNIRLVFVAVKETILQNALKDSGIL
;
A
#
# COMPACT_ATOMS: atom_id res chain seq x y z
N MET A 1 -5.72 -24.84 -4.12
CA MET A 1 -6.66 -23.84 -4.68
C MET A 1 -6.07 -23.40 -6.01
N ASP A 2 -6.28 -24.17 -7.07
CA ASP A 2 -5.62 -23.92 -8.37
C ASP A 2 -6.47 -23.02 -9.29
N HIS A 3 -7.74 -22.78 -8.94
CA HIS A 3 -8.70 -21.96 -9.69
C HIS A 3 -9.11 -20.65 -8.98
N SER A 4 -8.46 -20.26 -7.88
CA SER A 4 -8.86 -19.06 -7.11
C SER A 4 -8.70 -17.73 -7.88
N SER A 5 -8.04 -17.75 -9.04
CA SER A 5 -7.94 -16.62 -9.96
C SER A 5 -9.15 -16.46 -10.89
N GLU A 6 -10.02 -17.47 -10.99
CA GLU A 6 -11.16 -17.48 -11.91
C GLU A 6 -12.41 -16.80 -11.34
N PHE A 7 -12.50 -16.70 -10.02
CA PHE A 7 -13.60 -16.05 -9.32
C PHE A 7 -13.09 -15.20 -8.17
N TYR A 8 -13.91 -14.27 -7.72
CA TYR A 8 -13.53 -13.38 -6.64
C TYR A 8 -13.56 -14.11 -5.29
N LEU A 9 -12.38 -14.39 -4.73
CA LEU A 9 -12.21 -14.93 -3.38
C LEU A 9 -11.52 -13.88 -2.48
N MET A 10 -11.96 -13.76 -1.23
CA MET A 10 -11.32 -12.87 -0.26
C MET A 10 -9.94 -13.41 0.14
N ASP A 11 -8.93 -12.54 0.21
CA ASP A 11 -7.55 -12.95 0.55
C ASP A 11 -7.46 -13.69 1.91
N SER A 12 -8.29 -13.27 2.88
CA SER A 12 -8.33 -13.86 4.22
C SER A 12 -9.20 -15.12 4.33
N ALA A 13 -9.80 -15.60 3.23
CA ALA A 13 -10.68 -16.78 3.26
C ALA A 13 -9.97 -18.02 3.83
N ILE A 14 -8.74 -18.30 3.39
CA ILE A 14 -7.96 -19.45 3.86
C ILE A 14 -7.75 -19.40 5.39
N TYR A 15 -7.43 -18.22 5.91
CA TYR A 15 -7.24 -18.03 7.35
C TYR A 15 -8.53 -18.33 8.12
N PHE A 16 -9.65 -17.73 7.72
CA PHE A 16 -10.92 -17.91 8.44
C PHE A 16 -11.46 -19.35 8.34
N PHE A 17 -11.26 -20.03 7.21
CA PHE A 17 -11.64 -21.44 7.10
C PHE A 17 -10.76 -22.35 7.96
N THR A 18 -9.47 -22.02 8.11
CA THR A 18 -8.57 -22.78 8.98
C THR A 18 -8.93 -22.59 10.46
N GLU A 19 -9.34 -21.39 10.83
CA GLU A 19 -9.68 -21.01 12.22
C GLU A 19 -11.17 -21.21 12.56
N VAL A 20 -11.98 -21.79 11.67
CA VAL A 20 -13.45 -21.81 11.77
C VAL A 20 -13.95 -22.43 13.07
N LEU A 21 -13.28 -23.49 13.55
CA LEU A 21 -13.65 -24.17 14.79
C LEU A 21 -13.41 -23.31 16.02
N ARG A 22 -12.31 -22.53 16.04
CA ARG A 22 -12.01 -21.59 17.13
C ARG A 22 -12.99 -20.42 17.12
N ILE A 23 -13.24 -19.85 15.94
CA ILE A 23 -14.12 -18.69 15.74
C ILE A 23 -15.59 -19.03 16.05
N GLY A 24 -16.02 -20.26 15.76
CA GLY A 24 -17.38 -20.71 16.01
C GLY A 24 -17.73 -21.02 17.47
N THR A 25 -16.80 -20.88 18.41
CA THR A 25 -17.06 -21.17 19.83
C THR A 25 -17.96 -20.11 20.48
N PRO A 26 -18.85 -20.47 21.45
CA PRO A 26 -19.76 -19.49 22.06
C PRO A 26 -19.06 -18.38 22.86
N GLN A 27 -17.83 -18.63 23.32
CA GLN A 27 -17.00 -17.67 24.07
C GLN A 27 -15.92 -17.03 23.20
N TYR A 28 -16.06 -17.07 21.87
CA TYR A 28 -15.08 -16.50 20.97
C TYR A 28 -14.86 -15.00 21.24
N LEU A 29 -13.59 -14.65 21.49
CA LEU A 29 -13.10 -13.28 21.52
C LEU A 29 -12.09 -13.10 20.39
N PRO A 30 -12.26 -12.11 19.49
CA PRO A 30 -11.33 -11.89 18.39
C PRO A 30 -9.91 -11.60 18.88
N THR A 31 -8.94 -12.29 18.28
CA THR A 31 -7.53 -11.95 18.44
C THR A 31 -7.17 -10.74 17.57
N GLU A 32 -6.03 -10.11 17.84
CA GLU A 32 -5.53 -9.03 16.97
C GLU A 32 -5.39 -9.49 15.51
N ASN A 33 -4.97 -10.73 15.27
CA ASN A 33 -4.85 -11.28 13.93
C ASN A 33 -6.21 -11.51 13.26
N ASP A 34 -7.25 -11.87 14.02
CA ASP A 34 -8.63 -11.91 13.50
C ASP A 34 -9.08 -10.53 13.03
N VAL A 35 -8.85 -9.51 13.86
CA VAL A 35 -9.19 -8.11 13.57
C VAL A 35 -8.43 -7.60 12.35
N LEU A 36 -7.13 -7.84 12.26
CA LEU A 36 -6.29 -7.41 11.13
C LEU A 36 -6.65 -8.10 9.80
N ARG A 37 -7.22 -9.31 9.84
CA ARG A 37 -7.63 -10.09 8.65
C ARG A 37 -9.10 -9.92 8.29
N ALA A 38 -9.90 -9.38 9.22
CA ALA A 38 -11.29 -9.05 8.98
C ALA A 38 -11.39 -7.98 7.90
N ARG A 39 -12.30 -8.18 6.95
CA ARG A 39 -12.49 -7.24 5.85
C ARG A 39 -13.71 -6.37 6.11
N ALA A 40 -13.48 -5.12 6.45
CA ALA A 40 -14.46 -4.06 6.36
C ALA A 40 -14.14 -3.18 5.15
N LYS A 41 -15.14 -2.86 4.32
CA LYS A 41 -14.95 -1.92 3.22
C LYS A 41 -14.96 -0.51 3.78
N THR A 42 -13.84 0.21 3.69
CA THR A 42 -13.80 1.65 4.01
C THR A 42 -14.66 2.43 3.01
N THR A 43 -15.62 3.19 3.52
CA THR A 43 -16.45 4.13 2.76
C THR A 43 -16.31 5.51 3.38
N GLY A 44 -16.19 6.55 2.56
CA GLY A 44 -15.93 7.89 3.04
C GLY A 44 -14.49 8.11 3.52
N ILE A 45 -14.34 9.00 4.49
CA ILE A 45 -13.08 9.45 5.08
C ILE A 45 -13.22 9.25 6.59
N THR A 46 -12.24 8.59 7.20
CA THR A 46 -12.14 8.43 8.65
C THR A 46 -10.88 9.12 9.15
N GLU A 47 -10.99 9.85 10.25
CA GLU A 47 -9.88 10.59 10.83
C GLU A 47 -9.44 9.93 12.14
N THR A 48 -8.13 9.89 12.38
CA THR A 48 -7.58 9.43 13.64
C THR A 48 -6.39 10.29 14.02
N ARG A 49 -6.34 10.69 15.29
CA ARG A 49 -5.23 11.49 15.84
C ARG A 49 -4.52 10.67 16.88
N PHE A 50 -3.19 10.60 16.78
CA PHE A 50 -2.37 9.87 17.73
C PHE A 50 -0.97 10.48 17.82
N ASN A 51 -0.30 10.22 18.93
CA ASN A 51 1.09 10.65 19.11
C ASN A 51 2.04 9.55 18.65
N MET A 52 3.08 9.93 17.93
CA MET A 52 4.16 9.03 17.53
C MET A 52 5.50 9.65 17.88
N GLY A 53 6.02 9.28 19.05
CA GLY A 53 7.15 9.97 19.67
C GLY A 53 6.77 11.41 20.03
N GLN A 54 7.50 12.38 19.48
CA GLN A 54 7.22 13.82 19.66
C GLN A 54 6.30 14.41 18.58
N LEU A 55 5.91 13.62 17.57
CA LEU A 55 5.03 14.08 16.50
C LEU A 55 3.57 13.79 16.84
N GLN A 56 2.69 14.78 16.62
CA GLN A 56 1.25 14.56 16.58
C GLN A 56 0.85 14.20 15.15
N ILE A 57 0.32 13.00 14.94
CA ILE A 57 -0.10 12.51 13.65
C ILE A 57 -1.62 12.67 13.53
N HIS A 58 -2.05 13.32 12.46
CA HIS A 58 -3.45 13.36 12.02
C HIS A 58 -3.56 12.54 10.75
N MET A 59 -4.07 11.31 10.89
CA MET A 59 -4.20 10.34 9.83
C MET A 59 -5.61 10.37 9.24
N PHE A 60 -5.69 10.35 7.93
CA PHE A 60 -6.93 10.23 7.16
C PHE A 60 -6.92 8.88 6.44
N ASP A 61 -7.83 7.98 6.81
CA ASP A 61 -8.11 6.76 6.05
C ASP A 61 -9.21 7.05 5.03
N VAL A 62 -8.93 6.79 3.76
CA VAL A 62 -9.81 7.14 2.63
C VAL A 62 -10.17 5.89 1.83
N GLY A 63 -11.45 5.77 1.46
CA GLY A 63 -11.89 4.67 0.60
C GLY A 63 -11.15 4.63 -0.74
N GLY A 64 -10.53 3.50 -1.08
CA GLY A 64 -9.74 3.33 -2.31
C GLY A 64 -10.53 3.02 -3.58
N GLN A 65 -11.83 2.71 -3.45
CA GLN A 65 -12.68 2.34 -4.59
C GLN A 65 -12.96 3.54 -5.49
N ARG A 66 -13.16 3.30 -6.79
CA ARG A 66 -13.38 4.37 -7.78
C ARG A 66 -14.52 5.33 -7.39
N SER A 67 -15.59 4.84 -6.77
CA SER A 67 -16.70 5.67 -6.29
C SER A 67 -16.31 6.62 -5.17
N GLU A 68 -15.32 6.26 -4.36
CA GLU A 68 -14.88 7.02 -3.19
C GLU A 68 -13.81 8.06 -3.53
N ARG A 69 -13.03 7.86 -4.61
CA ARG A 69 -11.89 8.72 -4.98
C ARG A 69 -12.25 10.19 -5.20
N LYS A 70 -13.49 10.50 -5.61
CA LYS A 70 -13.96 11.89 -5.73
C LYS A 70 -13.92 12.65 -4.40
N LYS A 71 -14.03 11.94 -3.27
CA LYS A 71 -14.02 12.53 -1.92
C LYS A 71 -12.61 12.87 -1.45
N TRP A 72 -11.57 12.31 -2.07
CA TRP A 72 -10.18 12.47 -1.63
C TRP A 72 -9.72 13.94 -1.57
N ILE A 73 -10.25 14.80 -2.45
CA ILE A 73 -9.95 16.23 -2.48
C ILE A 73 -10.20 16.92 -1.12
N HIS A 74 -11.11 16.39 -0.30
CA HIS A 74 -11.40 16.92 1.04
C HIS A 74 -10.25 16.72 2.05
N CYS A 75 -9.25 15.90 1.71
CA CYS A 75 -8.08 15.63 2.55
C CYS A 75 -6.77 16.19 1.98
N PHE A 76 -6.79 16.92 0.86
CA PHE A 76 -5.57 17.25 0.10
C PHE A 76 -4.82 18.48 0.60
N GLU A 77 -5.39 19.24 1.54
CA GLU A 77 -4.75 20.43 2.08
C GLU A 77 -3.64 20.08 3.07
N SER A 78 -2.45 20.66 2.87
CA SER A 78 -1.31 20.56 3.79
C SER A 78 -0.85 19.14 4.15
N VAL A 79 -1.01 18.18 3.23
CA VAL A 79 -0.58 16.79 3.44
C VAL A 79 0.95 16.69 3.51
N THR A 80 1.49 16.24 4.64
CA THR A 80 2.94 16.01 4.81
C THR A 80 3.41 14.78 4.03
N SER A 81 2.69 13.66 4.16
CA SER A 81 3.04 12.39 3.53
C SER A 81 1.80 11.63 3.09
N ILE A 82 1.89 10.92 1.97
CA ILE A 82 0.86 9.99 1.50
C ILE A 82 1.40 8.57 1.64
N ILE A 83 0.63 7.71 2.30
CA ILE A 83 0.87 6.27 2.28
C ILE A 83 0.10 5.70 1.10
N PHE A 84 0.82 5.29 0.05
CA PHE A 84 0.23 4.64 -1.11
C PHE A 84 0.45 3.13 -1.03
N CYS A 85 -0.63 2.37 -0.88
CA CYS A 85 -0.57 0.92 -0.80
C CYS A 85 -0.95 0.27 -2.14
N THR A 86 -0.09 -0.60 -2.64
CA THR A 86 -0.37 -1.45 -3.80
C THR A 86 -0.07 -2.91 -3.47
N ALA A 87 -0.86 -3.83 -4.02
CA ALA A 87 -0.66 -5.26 -3.82
C ALA A 87 0.28 -5.82 -4.88
N LEU A 88 1.48 -6.23 -4.48
CA LEU A 88 2.44 -6.86 -5.40
C LEU A 88 1.83 -8.09 -6.07
N SER A 89 1.03 -8.88 -5.34
CA SER A 89 0.43 -10.13 -5.83
C SER A 89 -0.62 -9.97 -6.93
N GLU A 90 -1.04 -8.75 -7.27
CA GLU A 90 -2.11 -8.46 -8.23
C GLU A 90 -1.58 -8.08 -9.63
N TYR A 91 -0.33 -8.45 -9.94
CA TYR A 91 0.35 -8.18 -11.21
C TYR A 91 -0.34 -8.78 -12.46
N ASP A 92 -1.15 -9.81 -12.28
CA ASP A 92 -1.84 -10.58 -13.31
C ASP A 92 -3.31 -10.19 -13.53
N GLN A 93 -3.88 -9.29 -12.70
CA GLN A 93 -5.33 -9.04 -12.64
C GLN A 93 -5.80 -7.72 -13.27
N ASN A 94 -5.03 -7.07 -14.16
CA ASN A 94 -5.23 -5.65 -14.59
C ASN A 94 -5.19 -4.61 -13.45
N ARG A 95 -5.35 -5.04 -12.19
CA ARG A 95 -5.32 -4.22 -10.97
C ARG A 95 -4.00 -3.49 -10.78
N MET A 96 -2.87 -4.13 -11.13
CA MET A 96 -1.57 -3.46 -11.11
C MET A 96 -1.51 -2.27 -12.07
N ALA A 97 -2.06 -2.41 -13.28
CA ALA A 97 -2.16 -1.29 -14.23
C ALA A 97 -3.06 -0.16 -13.68
N GLU A 98 -4.20 -0.50 -13.08
CA GLU A 98 -5.05 0.48 -12.41
C GLU A 98 -4.35 1.18 -11.23
N SER A 99 -3.53 0.44 -10.49
CA SER A 99 -2.73 0.97 -9.39
C SER A 99 -1.65 1.94 -9.89
N LEU A 100 -0.99 1.63 -11.01
CA LEU A 100 -0.03 2.53 -11.66
C LEU A 100 -0.70 3.82 -12.15
N ILE A 101 -1.86 3.74 -12.81
CA ILE A 101 -2.62 4.92 -13.26
C ILE A 101 -3.04 5.77 -12.06
N LEU A 102 -3.53 5.14 -11.00
CA LEU A 102 -3.90 5.86 -9.78
C LEU A 102 -2.68 6.53 -9.14
N PHE A 103 -1.56 5.82 -9.05
CA PHE A 103 -0.32 6.35 -8.51
C PHE A 103 0.18 7.54 -9.32
N GLU A 104 0.21 7.44 -10.65
CA GLU A 104 0.57 8.53 -11.56
C GLU A 104 -0.28 9.78 -11.29
N SER A 105 -1.60 9.62 -11.11
CA SER A 105 -2.50 10.74 -10.81
C SER A 105 -2.23 11.38 -9.45
N VAL A 106 -1.77 10.61 -8.47
CA VAL A 106 -1.43 11.08 -7.12
C VAL A 106 -0.06 11.75 -7.13
N VAL A 107 0.99 11.03 -7.55
CA VAL A 107 2.38 11.50 -7.48
C VAL A 107 2.63 12.76 -8.30
N ASN A 108 1.88 12.98 -9.39
CA ASN A 108 1.99 14.17 -10.24
C ASN A 108 0.95 15.25 -9.92
N SER A 109 0.15 15.09 -8.87
CA SER A 109 -0.84 16.08 -8.47
C SER A 109 -0.18 17.36 -7.96
N ARG A 110 -0.67 18.51 -8.44
CA ARG A 110 -0.24 19.84 -7.97
C ARG A 110 -0.44 20.04 -6.45
N TRP A 111 -1.38 19.31 -5.85
CA TRP A 111 -1.67 19.38 -4.42
C TRP A 111 -0.53 18.80 -3.56
N PHE A 112 0.35 17.98 -4.15
CA PHE A 112 1.32 17.16 -3.41
C PHE A 112 2.78 17.50 -3.72
N LEU A 113 3.06 18.68 -4.29
CA LEU A 113 4.41 19.10 -4.67
C LEU A 113 5.43 19.15 -3.52
N ARG A 114 4.96 19.30 -2.28
CA ARG A 114 5.77 19.32 -1.05
C ARG A 114 5.55 18.08 -0.17
N THR A 115 4.84 17.09 -0.70
CA THR A 115 4.45 15.88 0.01
C THR A 115 5.40 14.76 -0.36
N SER A 116 5.72 13.89 0.60
CA SER A 116 6.41 12.64 0.29
C SER A 116 5.44 11.49 0.09
N ILE A 117 5.88 10.50 -0.67
CA ILE A 117 5.13 9.28 -0.91
C ILE A 117 5.82 8.12 -0.18
N ILE A 118 5.10 7.47 0.73
CA ILE A 118 5.50 6.21 1.33
C ILE A 118 4.81 5.11 0.50
N LEU A 119 5.57 4.42 -0.35
CA LEU A 119 5.03 3.42 -1.27
C LEU A 119 5.10 2.03 -0.63
N PHE A 120 3.97 1.53 -0.18
CA PHE A 120 3.84 0.17 0.33
C PHE A 120 3.55 -0.80 -0.81
N LEU A 121 4.57 -1.57 -1.15
CA LEU A 121 4.50 -2.76 -2.00
C LEU A 121 4.06 -3.93 -1.11
N ASN A 122 2.76 -4.02 -0.88
CA ASN A 122 2.12 -4.90 0.09
C ASN A 122 1.83 -6.30 -0.49
N LYS A 123 1.37 -7.22 0.37
CA LYS A 123 1.10 -8.64 0.06
C LYS A 123 2.34 -9.38 -0.49
N ILE A 124 3.52 -9.07 0.06
CA ILE A 124 4.78 -9.72 -0.34
C ILE A 124 4.75 -11.23 -0.08
N ASP A 125 4.05 -11.67 0.96
CA ASP A 125 3.79 -13.07 1.30
C ASP A 125 3.03 -13.80 0.18
N VAL A 126 1.93 -13.20 -0.30
CA VAL A 126 1.14 -13.75 -1.40
C VAL A 126 1.94 -13.72 -2.70
N PHE A 127 2.67 -12.62 -2.95
CA PHE A 127 3.52 -12.48 -4.13
C PHE A 127 4.60 -13.56 -4.21
N LYS A 128 5.29 -13.85 -3.09
CA LYS A 128 6.31 -14.90 -2.98
C LYS A 128 5.78 -16.29 -3.36
N ASN A 129 4.57 -16.62 -2.92
CA ASN A 129 3.95 -17.91 -3.20
C ASN A 129 3.43 -18.02 -4.65
N LYS A 130 3.09 -16.89 -5.26
CA LYS A 130 2.47 -16.81 -6.59
C LYS A 130 3.48 -16.75 -7.73
N LEU A 131 4.58 -16.01 -7.57
CA LEU A 131 5.54 -15.75 -8.63
C LEU A 131 6.09 -17.01 -9.33
N PRO A 132 6.41 -18.12 -8.61
CA PRO A 132 6.87 -19.36 -9.27
C PRO A 132 5.79 -20.08 -10.09
N LYS A 133 4.51 -19.83 -9.81
CA LYS A 133 3.35 -20.50 -10.44
C LYS A 133 2.78 -19.69 -11.59
N VAL A 134 2.82 -18.36 -11.46
CA VAL A 134 2.30 -17.40 -12.44
C VAL A 134 3.44 -16.45 -12.78
N PRO A 135 4.25 -16.75 -13.82
CA PRO A 135 5.44 -15.94 -14.15
C PRO A 135 5.08 -14.48 -14.44
N LEU A 136 5.91 -13.54 -13.96
CA LEU A 136 5.69 -12.11 -14.15
C LEU A 136 5.82 -11.71 -15.62
N GLU A 137 6.71 -12.39 -16.35
CA GLU A 137 6.99 -12.21 -17.79
C GLU A 137 5.74 -12.31 -18.66
N LYS A 138 4.75 -13.11 -18.24
CA LYS A 138 3.47 -13.27 -18.95
C LYS A 138 2.68 -11.96 -19.03
N TYR A 139 2.85 -11.08 -18.03
CA TYR A 139 2.12 -9.82 -17.90
C TYR A 139 3.01 -8.60 -18.14
N PHE A 140 4.33 -8.79 -17.98
CA PHE A 140 5.35 -7.79 -18.17
C PHE A 140 6.45 -8.36 -19.07
N PRO A 141 6.28 -8.36 -20.40
CA PRO A 141 7.21 -9.02 -21.32
C PRO A 141 8.65 -8.47 -21.28
N GLU A 142 8.83 -7.23 -20.81
CA GLU A 142 10.15 -6.60 -20.64
C GLU A 142 10.91 -7.13 -19.41
N TYR A 143 10.21 -7.78 -18.48
CA TYR A 143 10.85 -8.44 -17.35
C TYR A 143 11.44 -9.77 -17.82
N THR A 144 12.68 -10.06 -17.47
CA THR A 144 13.41 -11.26 -17.95
C THR A 144 14.17 -11.98 -16.83
N SER A 145 13.85 -11.66 -15.57
CA SER A 145 14.61 -12.14 -14.41
C SER A 145 14.02 -13.36 -13.70
N GLY A 146 13.02 -14.03 -14.28
CA GLY A 146 12.46 -15.27 -13.73
C GLY A 146 11.72 -15.06 -12.41
N ALA A 147 11.61 -16.14 -11.64
CA ALA A 147 10.91 -16.13 -10.35
C ALA A 147 11.72 -15.55 -9.17
N ASP A 148 12.73 -14.72 -9.42
CA ASP A 148 13.46 -14.03 -8.35
C ASP A 148 12.59 -12.92 -7.73
N ILE A 149 12.17 -13.14 -6.49
CA ILE A 149 11.28 -12.24 -5.75
C ILE A 149 11.81 -10.81 -5.68
N ASN A 150 13.12 -10.66 -5.42
CA ASN A 150 13.72 -9.34 -5.22
C ASN A 150 13.82 -8.60 -6.55
N LYS A 151 14.20 -9.27 -7.63
CA LYS A 151 14.25 -8.68 -8.98
C LYS A 151 12.85 -8.33 -9.48
N ALA A 152 11.88 -9.20 -9.26
CA ALA A 152 10.48 -8.96 -9.64
C ALA A 152 9.87 -7.77 -8.88
N ALA A 153 10.09 -7.71 -7.56
CA ALA A 153 9.64 -6.57 -6.75
C ALA A 153 10.34 -5.26 -7.15
N LYS A 154 11.65 -5.30 -7.43
CA LYS A 154 12.39 -4.15 -7.97
C LYS A 154 11.89 -3.70 -9.33
N TYR A 155 11.52 -4.63 -10.21
CA TYR A 155 10.91 -4.30 -11.50
C TYR A 155 9.57 -3.58 -11.32
N ILE A 156 8.70 -4.09 -10.45
CA ILE A 156 7.42 -3.42 -10.16
C ILE A 156 7.68 -2.03 -9.55
N LEU A 157 8.59 -1.92 -8.58
CA LEU A 157 8.99 -0.61 -8.04
C LEU A 157 9.48 0.34 -9.13
N TRP A 158 10.33 -0.14 -10.04
CA TRP A 158 10.83 0.66 -11.16
C TRP A 158 9.68 1.20 -12.01
N ARG A 159 8.64 0.39 -12.29
CA ARG A 159 7.42 0.85 -13.00
C ARG A 159 6.70 1.99 -12.28
N PHE A 160 6.59 1.95 -10.96
CA PHE A 160 6.03 3.06 -10.18
C PHE A 160 6.91 4.31 -10.23
N MET A 161 8.24 4.14 -10.19
CA MET A 161 9.17 5.27 -10.29
C MET A 161 9.14 5.93 -11.68
N GLN A 162 8.89 5.19 -12.75
CA GLN A 162 8.80 5.74 -14.11
C GLN A 162 7.68 6.77 -14.28
N VAL A 163 6.58 6.65 -13.52
CA VAL A 163 5.45 7.59 -13.60
C VAL A 163 5.58 8.77 -12.63
N ASN A 164 6.66 8.86 -11.85
CA ASN A 164 6.95 9.99 -10.94
C ASN A 164 7.61 11.15 -11.71
N CYS A 165 6.84 11.85 -12.54
CA CYS A 165 7.30 13.00 -13.31
C CYS A 165 7.56 14.23 -12.44
N ALA A 166 6.82 14.38 -11.34
CA ALA A 166 6.98 15.46 -10.36
C ALA A 166 8.23 15.33 -9.48
N ARG A 167 8.96 14.20 -9.57
CA ARG A 167 10.18 13.91 -8.79
C ARG A 167 9.97 14.06 -7.29
N LEU A 168 8.80 13.65 -6.79
CA LEU A 168 8.54 13.60 -5.36
C LEU A 168 9.46 12.58 -4.68
N SER A 169 9.79 12.83 -3.42
CA SER A 169 10.48 11.86 -2.57
C SER A 169 9.59 10.63 -2.36
N VAL A 170 9.98 9.49 -2.92
CA VAL A 170 9.27 8.21 -2.77
C VAL A 170 10.11 7.27 -1.89
N TYR A 171 9.50 6.77 -0.81
CA TYR A 171 10.08 5.83 0.15
C TYR A 171 9.42 4.46 -0.01
N PRO A 172 10.00 3.55 -0.81
CA PRO A 172 9.40 2.25 -1.09
C PRO A 172 9.70 1.23 0.00
N HIS A 173 8.68 0.48 0.41
CA HIS A 173 8.80 -0.60 1.39
C HIS A 173 8.04 -1.84 0.95
N LEU A 174 8.69 -3.00 1.01
CA LEU A 174 8.03 -4.29 0.91
C LEU A 174 7.33 -4.56 2.23
N THR A 175 6.01 -4.73 2.21
CA THR A 175 5.21 -4.86 3.43
C THR A 175 4.29 -6.05 3.38
N GLN A 176 3.93 -6.50 4.57
CA GLN A 176 2.75 -7.32 4.82
C GLN A 176 1.90 -6.53 5.81
N ALA A 177 0.66 -6.19 5.45
CA ALA A 177 -0.18 -5.30 6.28
C ALA A 177 -0.43 -5.81 7.71
N THR A 178 -0.29 -7.11 7.96
CA THR A 178 -0.39 -7.70 9.30
C THR A 178 0.86 -7.50 10.16
N ASP A 179 1.96 -7.03 9.57
CA ASP A 179 3.20 -6.74 10.30
C ASP A 179 3.15 -5.32 10.89
N THR A 180 3.12 -5.25 12.22
CA THR A 180 3.03 -4.00 12.98
C THR A 180 4.34 -3.22 12.99
N THR A 181 5.47 -3.79 12.55
CA THR A 181 6.75 -3.08 12.49
C THR A 181 6.79 -2.02 11.39
N ASN A 182 5.89 -2.11 10.39
CA ASN A 182 5.79 -1.15 9.28
C ASN A 182 5.54 0.29 9.73
N ILE A 183 4.93 0.50 10.90
CA ILE A 183 4.69 1.84 11.45
C ILE A 183 5.99 2.62 11.69
N ARG A 184 7.10 1.91 11.98
CA ARG A 184 8.41 2.54 12.15
C ARG A 184 8.93 3.14 10.85
N LEU A 185 8.61 2.51 9.71
CA LEU A 185 8.99 2.99 8.37
C LEU A 185 8.28 4.30 8.05
N VAL A 186 6.97 4.37 8.36
CA VAL A 186 6.17 5.60 8.23
C VAL A 186 6.79 6.74 9.02
N PHE A 187 7.26 6.47 10.24
CA PHE A 187 7.89 7.48 11.09
C PHE A 187 9.10 8.16 10.46
N VAL A 188 10.00 7.33 9.93
CA VAL A 188 11.28 7.78 9.38
C VAL A 188 11.00 8.67 8.17
N ALA A 189 10.13 8.22 7.26
CA ALA A 189 9.77 8.98 6.08
C ALA A 189 9.11 10.33 6.42
N VAL A 190 8.19 10.38 7.40
CA VAL A 190 7.54 11.63 7.82
C VAL A 190 8.57 12.61 8.39
N LYS A 191 9.47 12.15 9.26
CA LYS A 191 10.53 12.99 9.83
C LYS A 191 11.46 13.57 8.77
N GLU A 192 11.92 12.73 7.83
CA GLU A 192 12.77 13.18 6.74
C GLU A 192 12.06 14.21 5.85
N THR A 193 10.76 14.05 5.64
CA THR A 193 9.97 14.99 4.84
C THR A 193 9.85 16.35 5.51
N ILE A 194 9.59 16.38 6.83
CA ILE A 194 9.55 17.63 7.61
C ILE A 194 10.90 18.34 7.54
N LEU A 195 12.00 17.60 7.70
CA LEU A 195 13.34 18.17 7.62
C LEU A 195 13.66 18.71 6.22
N GLN A 196 13.36 17.95 5.16
CA GLN A 196 13.59 18.38 3.77
C GLN A 196 12.79 19.65 3.43
N ASN A 197 11.54 19.74 3.88
CA ASN A 197 10.71 20.92 3.65
C ASN A 197 11.25 22.15 4.42
N ALA A 198 11.65 21.97 5.68
CA ALA A 198 12.27 23.05 6.45
C ALA A 198 13.57 23.57 5.80
N LEU A 199 14.40 22.66 5.26
CA LEU A 199 15.62 23.04 4.54
C LEU A 199 15.32 23.82 3.26
N LYS A 200 14.34 23.39 2.46
CA LYS A 200 13.89 24.10 1.26
C LYS A 200 13.32 25.49 1.60
N ASP A 201 12.50 25.59 2.63
CA ASP A 201 11.92 26.86 3.06
C ASP A 201 12.99 27.83 3.61
N SER A 202 14.10 27.30 4.14
CA SER A 202 15.27 28.10 4.57
C SER A 202 16.20 28.54 3.43
N GLY A 203 15.99 28.07 2.20
CA GLY A 203 16.83 28.39 1.03
C GLY A 203 18.20 27.67 1.00
N ILE A 204 18.39 26.64 1.84
CA ILE A 204 19.61 25.81 1.86
C ILE A 204 19.59 24.77 0.72
N LEU A 205 18.42 24.48 0.15
CA LEU A 205 18.17 23.46 -0.88
C LEU A 205 17.40 24.01 -2.08
#